data_AF-A0A2T0RRN6-F1
#
_entry.id   AF-A0A2T0RRN6-F1
#
_cell.length_a   1.000
_cell.length_b   1.000
_cell.length_c   1.000
_cell.angle_alpha   90.00
_cell.angle_beta   90.00
_cell.angle_gamma   90.00
#
_symmetry.space_group_name_H-M   'P 1'
#
loop_
_entity.id
_entity.type
_entity.pdbx_description
1 polymer ?
#
loop_
_entity_poly.entity_id
_entity_poly.type
_entity_poly.pdbx_seq_one_letter_code
_entity_poly.pdbx_strand_id
1 'polypeptide(L)'
;MRGSESELRDLIEAGKTVQGEPISKLGYFCAPFRPADGPFADRVIKVYRSNASDAQLDRLAEAHGDYVQVLQDCGVALPETEFHFVESRGEKVPVIVQQALPEAGLMRPQMIAASLDEAVPLMEAAGDVIATFWLSVKDHPQRVGFHPSIRNLAVIDGKGVFFDTFPPLIGYSREELGELLITYSGNRAIRMIGPLLRRRVTGIQDEWYSPAETLIGLVGSACRLRPDDAEAFLSWGRDFAGRRMGEYAEESIAGMQAPPQLPGYWTAFRKLLRLQGEPNI
;
A
#
# COMPACT_ATOMS: atom_id res chain seq x y z
N MET A 1 24.14 -8.39 12.87
CA MET A 1 23.63 -7.30 13.72
C MET A 1 23.61 -6.05 12.86
N ARG A 2 22.45 -5.74 12.29
CA ARG A 2 22.19 -4.53 11.47
C ARG A 2 22.05 -3.33 12.43
N GLY A 3 22.27 -2.11 11.93
CA GLY A 3 22.60 -0.90 12.70
C GLY A 3 21.82 -0.70 14.00
N SER A 4 22.51 -0.21 15.04
CA SER A 4 21.95 -0.08 16.39
C SER A 4 20.74 0.87 16.40
N GLU A 5 19.77 0.65 17.29
CA GLU A 5 18.59 1.50 17.50
C GLU A 5 18.95 3.00 17.58
N SER A 6 20.13 3.33 18.11
CA SER A 6 20.68 4.68 18.12
C SER A 6 20.95 5.26 16.73
N GLU A 7 21.45 4.47 15.78
CA GLU A 7 21.70 4.92 14.40
C GLU A 7 20.38 5.18 13.66
N LEU A 8 19.36 4.33 13.90
CA LEU A 8 18.03 4.55 13.34
C LEU A 8 17.39 5.81 13.95
N ARG A 9 17.54 6.04 15.26
CA ARG A 9 17.12 7.29 15.92
C ARG A 9 17.78 8.51 15.31
N ASP A 10 19.11 8.49 15.20
CA ASP A 10 19.88 9.61 14.66
C ASP A 10 19.44 9.91 13.22
N LEU A 11 19.17 8.88 12.41
CA LEU A 11 18.66 9.02 11.05
C LEU A 11 17.27 9.66 10.99
N ILE A 12 16.31 9.24 11.83
CA ILE A 12 14.95 9.81 11.82
C ILE A 12 14.89 11.23 12.41
N GLU A 13 15.87 11.61 13.23
CA GLU A 13 16.01 12.95 13.79
C GLU A 13 16.83 13.90 12.91
N ALA A 14 17.64 13.35 12.01
CA ALA A 14 18.47 14.12 11.09
C ALA A 14 17.65 14.98 10.10
N GLY A 15 18.28 16.04 9.59
CA GLY A 15 17.67 16.89 8.57
C GLY A 15 17.51 16.19 7.21
N LYS A 16 16.69 16.78 6.33
CA LYS A 16 16.38 16.25 4.98
C LYS A 16 17.59 15.88 4.12
N THR A 17 18.73 16.54 4.33
CA THR A 17 19.99 16.25 3.62
C THR A 17 20.54 14.86 3.92
N VAL A 18 20.32 14.33 5.12
CA VAL A 18 20.77 12.98 5.54
C VAL A 18 19.70 11.92 5.24
N GLN A 19 18.43 12.30 5.32
CA GLN A 19 17.30 11.43 4.98
C GLN A 19 17.14 11.21 3.46
N GLY A 20 17.70 12.10 2.64
CA GLY A 20 17.44 12.14 1.21
C GLY A 20 16.08 12.76 0.87
N GLU A 21 15.77 12.85 -0.43
CA GLU A 21 14.45 13.30 -0.87
C GLU A 21 13.38 12.21 -0.63
N PRO A 22 12.13 12.58 -0.31
CA PRO A 22 11.05 11.61 -0.18
C PRO A 22 10.85 10.82 -1.48
N ILE A 23 10.83 9.48 -1.37
CA ILE A 23 10.58 8.55 -2.49
C ILE A 23 9.15 8.72 -3.01
N SER A 24 8.22 9.16 -2.13
CA SER A 24 6.86 9.52 -2.52
C SER A 24 6.35 10.69 -1.69
N LYS A 25 5.87 11.74 -2.37
CA LYS A 25 5.19 12.90 -1.76
C LYS A 25 3.70 12.68 -1.52
N LEU A 26 3.16 11.51 -1.89
CA LEU A 26 1.72 11.20 -1.91
C LEU A 26 1.28 10.18 -0.86
N GLY A 27 2.18 9.76 0.05
CA GLY A 27 1.82 8.85 1.13
C GLY A 27 0.81 9.48 2.09
N TYR A 28 -0.31 8.80 2.32
CA TYR A 28 -1.37 9.29 3.21
C TYR A 28 -0.96 9.27 4.69
N PHE A 29 -0.03 8.39 5.07
CA PHE A 29 0.43 8.19 6.46
C PHE A 29 1.83 8.75 6.72
N CYS A 30 2.76 8.55 5.78
CA CYS A 30 4.14 9.01 5.91
C CYS A 30 4.74 9.36 4.54
N ALA A 31 5.88 10.05 4.57
CA ALA A 31 6.72 10.27 3.39
C ALA A 31 7.93 9.33 3.49
N PRO A 32 7.93 8.18 2.79
CA PRO A 32 9.04 7.24 2.86
C PRO A 32 10.29 7.87 2.24
N PHE A 33 11.46 7.57 2.81
CA PHE A 33 12.75 8.07 2.33
C PHE A 33 13.79 6.96 2.25
N ARG A 34 14.81 7.17 1.41
CA ARG A 34 15.96 6.27 1.26
C ARG A 34 17.22 7.05 1.63
N PRO A 35 17.93 6.65 2.71
CA PRO A 35 19.21 7.25 3.06
C PRO A 35 20.20 7.14 1.89
N ALA A 36 21.00 8.19 1.68
CA ALA A 36 22.00 8.21 0.61
C ALA A 36 23.22 7.33 0.93
N ASP A 37 23.54 7.20 2.21
CA ASP A 37 24.74 6.54 2.74
C ASP A 37 24.46 5.89 4.11
N GLY A 38 25.50 5.25 4.66
CA GLY A 38 25.44 4.58 5.96
C GLY A 38 24.77 3.21 5.94
N PRO A 39 24.51 2.64 7.14
CA PRO A 39 24.04 1.25 7.29
C PRO A 39 22.64 0.98 6.73
N PHE A 40 21.88 2.04 6.40
CA PHE A 40 20.52 1.97 5.87
C PHE A 40 20.41 2.42 4.40
N ALA A 41 21.52 2.58 3.67
CA ALA A 41 21.51 3.05 2.27
C ALA A 41 20.82 2.08 1.28
N ASP A 42 20.72 0.80 1.65
CA ASP A 42 19.97 -0.23 0.93
C ASP A 42 18.53 -0.38 1.44
N ARG A 43 18.03 0.56 2.27
CA ARG A 43 16.70 0.51 2.89
C ARG A 43 15.83 1.70 2.50
N VAL A 44 14.52 1.47 2.60
CA VAL A 44 13.48 2.48 2.63
C VAL A 44 12.95 2.55 4.06
N ILE A 45 12.92 3.76 4.59
CA ILE A 45 12.49 4.05 5.96
C ILE A 45 11.11 4.72 5.90
N LYS A 46 10.15 4.15 6.65
CA LYS A 46 8.78 4.68 6.76
C LYS A 46 8.52 5.02 8.23
N VAL A 47 8.36 6.30 8.54
CA VAL A 47 8.20 6.81 9.92
C VAL A 47 6.75 7.23 10.15
N TYR A 48 6.09 6.63 11.13
CA TYR A 48 4.65 6.84 11.38
C TYR A 48 4.44 7.59 12.69
N ARG A 49 4.44 8.92 12.63
CA ARG A 49 4.22 9.77 13.81
C ARG A 49 2.72 9.91 14.11
N SER A 50 2.31 9.60 15.33
CA SER A 50 0.93 9.68 15.79
C SER A 50 0.86 10.08 17.27
N ASN A 51 -0.36 10.24 17.78
CA ASN A 51 -0.66 10.38 19.21
C ASN A 51 -1.23 9.08 19.80
N ALA A 52 -0.82 7.92 19.27
CA ALA A 52 -1.27 6.62 19.74
C ALA A 52 -0.80 6.36 21.18
N SER A 53 -1.63 5.66 21.96
CA SER A 53 -1.22 5.15 23.28
C SER A 53 -0.26 3.97 23.16
N ASP A 54 0.46 3.65 24.23
CA ASP A 54 1.37 2.49 24.26
C ASP A 54 0.65 1.18 23.89
N ALA A 55 -0.58 0.98 24.37
CA ALA A 55 -1.38 -0.18 24.00
C ALA A 55 -1.73 -0.22 22.50
N GLN A 56 -2.00 0.94 21.88
CA GLN A 56 -2.25 1.03 20.44
C GLN A 56 -0.97 0.79 19.63
N LEU A 57 0.19 1.21 20.15
CA LEU A 57 1.49 0.96 19.55
C LEU A 57 1.82 -0.54 19.59
N ASP A 58 1.71 -1.16 20.76
CA ASP A 58 2.00 -2.59 20.92
C ASP A 58 1.07 -3.44 20.03
N ARG A 59 -0.22 -3.09 19.97
CA ARG A 59 -1.17 -3.74 19.05
C ARG A 59 -0.79 -3.56 17.57
N LEU A 60 -0.28 -2.38 17.19
CA LEU A 60 0.18 -2.12 15.82
C LEU A 60 1.39 -2.99 15.46
N ALA A 61 2.36 -3.16 16.37
CA ALA A 61 3.54 -3.99 16.12
C ALA A 61 3.17 -5.46 15.96
N GLU A 62 2.30 -5.99 16.83
CA GLU A 62 1.77 -7.34 16.72
C GLU A 62 1.05 -7.54 15.38
N ALA A 63 0.09 -6.68 15.04
CA ALA A 63 -0.65 -6.77 13.79
C ALA A 63 0.25 -6.62 12.55
N HIS A 64 1.31 -5.81 12.61
CA HIS A 64 2.27 -5.69 11.50
C HIS A 64 3.08 -6.97 11.30
N GLY A 65 3.59 -7.57 12.38
CA GLY A 65 4.27 -8.86 12.32
C GLY A 65 3.37 -9.96 11.75
N ASP A 66 2.15 -10.08 12.28
CA ASP A 66 1.14 -11.04 11.79
C ASP A 66 0.83 -10.81 10.31
N TYR A 67 0.70 -9.55 9.87
CA TYR A 67 0.35 -9.25 8.49
C TYR A 67 1.48 -9.62 7.52
N VAL A 68 2.73 -9.31 7.88
CA VAL A 68 3.91 -9.69 7.08
C VAL A 68 3.99 -11.22 6.97
N GLN A 69 3.78 -11.93 8.08
CA GLN A 69 3.80 -13.39 8.09
C GLN A 69 2.70 -13.97 7.20
N VAL A 70 1.45 -13.50 7.33
CA VAL A 70 0.33 -13.98 6.51
C VAL A 70 0.55 -13.73 5.02
N LEU A 71 1.09 -12.57 4.65
CA LEU A 71 1.44 -12.28 3.25
C LEU A 71 2.45 -13.30 2.72
N GLN A 72 3.50 -13.60 3.49
CA GLN A 72 4.52 -14.59 3.12
C GLN A 72 3.96 -16.01 3.03
N ASP A 73 3.13 -16.41 4.00
CA ASP A 73 2.47 -17.72 4.03
C ASP A 73 1.51 -17.90 2.84
N CYS A 74 0.88 -16.82 2.38
CA CYS A 74 0.08 -16.79 1.16
C CYS A 74 0.91 -16.79 -0.13
N GLY A 75 2.24 -16.82 -0.05
CA GLY A 75 3.13 -16.82 -1.21
C GLY A 75 3.34 -15.45 -1.86
N VAL A 76 2.96 -14.35 -1.19
CA VAL A 76 3.22 -13.00 -1.66
C VAL A 76 4.69 -12.65 -1.45
N ALA A 77 5.40 -12.34 -2.54
CA ALA A 77 6.78 -11.89 -2.46
C ALA A 77 6.87 -10.50 -1.81
N LEU A 78 7.69 -10.37 -0.77
CA LEU A 78 7.96 -9.12 -0.06
C LEU A 78 9.47 -8.84 -0.02
N PRO A 79 9.89 -7.56 -0.10
CA PRO A 79 11.23 -7.18 0.35
C PRO A 79 11.40 -7.47 1.84
N GLU A 80 12.63 -7.70 2.30
CA GLU A 80 12.89 -7.82 3.74
C GLU A 80 12.29 -6.61 4.47
N THR A 81 11.42 -6.86 5.45
CA THR A 81 10.66 -5.80 6.13
C THR A 81 10.74 -6.03 7.63
N GLU A 82 11.16 -5.01 8.36
CA GLU A 82 11.29 -5.03 9.81
C GLU A 82 10.49 -3.87 10.40
N PHE A 83 9.90 -4.09 11.57
CA PHE A 83 9.18 -3.06 12.34
C PHE A 83 9.93 -2.77 13.64
N HIS A 84 10.19 -1.50 13.86
CA HIS A 84 10.96 -1.00 15.00
C HIS A 84 10.16 0.06 15.75
N PHE A 85 10.34 0.10 17.06
CA PHE A 85 10.03 1.28 17.84
C PHE A 85 11.31 2.06 18.06
N VAL A 86 11.23 3.38 17.87
CA VAL A 86 12.35 4.28 18.08
C VAL A 86 11.91 5.39 19.03
N GLU A 87 12.58 5.48 20.17
CA GLU A 87 12.41 6.61 21.09
C GLU A 87 13.01 7.87 20.46
N SER A 88 12.16 8.84 20.13
CA SER A 88 12.57 10.11 19.52
C SER A 88 11.83 11.26 20.16
N ARG A 89 12.59 12.22 20.70
CA ARG A 89 12.05 13.41 21.39
C ARG A 89 11.02 13.10 22.50
N GLY A 90 11.20 11.98 23.20
CA GLY A 90 10.32 11.52 24.27
C GLY A 90 9.03 10.84 23.81
N GLU A 91 8.94 10.48 22.52
CA GLU A 91 7.83 9.71 21.95
C GLU A 91 8.35 8.38 21.40
N LYS A 92 7.60 7.29 21.63
CA LYS A 92 7.82 5.98 21.01
C LYS A 92 7.26 6.00 19.58
N VAL A 93 8.14 6.00 18.58
CA VAL A 93 7.76 6.17 17.17
C VAL A 93 7.85 4.84 16.40
N PRO A 94 6.75 4.38 15.77
CA PRO A 94 6.80 3.27 14.83
C PRO A 94 7.60 3.60 13.57
N VAL A 95 8.53 2.71 13.22
CA VAL A 95 9.36 2.80 12.02
C VAL A 95 9.38 1.46 11.30
N ILE A 96 9.03 1.46 10.01
CA ILE A 96 9.25 0.31 9.14
C ILE A 96 10.56 0.51 8.38
N VAL A 97 11.46 -0.46 8.49
CA VAL A 97 12.71 -0.54 7.73
C VAL A 97 12.56 -1.65 6.71
N GLN A 98 12.56 -1.29 5.43
CA GLN A 98 12.28 -2.22 4.34
C GLN A 98 13.43 -2.23 3.33
N GLN A 99 13.81 -3.38 2.79
CA GLN A 99 14.77 -3.47 1.70
C GLN A 99 14.32 -2.59 0.52
N ALA A 100 15.22 -1.76 0.03
CA ALA A 100 14.95 -0.92 -1.12
C ALA A 100 14.87 -1.78 -2.39
N LEU A 101 13.78 -1.62 -3.14
CA LEU A 101 13.64 -2.20 -4.46
C LEU A 101 14.32 -1.31 -5.51
N PRO A 102 14.83 -1.88 -6.61
CA PRO A 102 15.37 -1.09 -7.71
C PRO A 102 14.26 -0.22 -8.33
N GLU A 103 14.56 1.05 -8.60
CA GLU A 103 13.59 1.99 -9.16
C GLU A 103 13.02 1.51 -10.50
N ALA A 104 13.88 0.93 -11.35
CA ALA A 104 13.49 0.31 -12.62
C ALA A 104 12.51 -0.86 -12.44
N GLY A 105 12.45 -1.47 -11.25
CA GLY A 105 11.51 -2.53 -10.91
C GLY A 105 10.16 -2.03 -10.42
N LEU A 106 9.98 -0.73 -10.13
CA LEU A 106 8.70 -0.21 -9.64
C LEU A 106 7.64 -0.24 -10.74
N MET A 107 6.45 -0.77 -10.46
CA MET A 107 5.45 -1.03 -11.49
C MET A 107 4.93 0.25 -12.12
N ARG A 108 4.60 1.29 -11.34
CA ARG A 108 4.06 2.53 -11.91
C ARG A 108 5.00 3.21 -12.92
N PRO A 109 6.31 3.44 -12.63
CA PRO A 109 7.24 3.95 -13.63
C PRO A 109 7.32 3.07 -14.88
N GLN A 110 7.38 1.74 -14.72
CA GLN A 110 7.37 0.80 -15.84
C GLN A 110 6.11 0.95 -16.69
N MET A 111 4.92 1.01 -16.07
CA MET A 111 3.65 1.20 -16.76
C MET A 111 3.59 2.52 -17.55
N ILE A 112 4.25 3.59 -17.09
CA ILE A 112 4.30 4.86 -17.85
C ILE A 112 5.19 4.72 -19.09
N ALA A 113 6.36 4.11 -18.92
CA ALA A 113 7.36 4.05 -19.98
C ALA A 113 7.07 2.97 -21.04
N ALA A 114 6.36 1.91 -20.66
CA ALA A 114 6.10 0.74 -21.50
C ALA A 114 5.21 1.05 -22.71
N SER A 115 5.38 0.30 -23.79
CA SER A 115 4.34 0.09 -24.80
C SER A 115 3.17 -0.72 -24.23
N LEU A 116 2.04 -0.79 -24.94
CA LEU A 116 0.90 -1.60 -24.49
C LEU A 116 1.28 -3.09 -24.34
N ASP A 117 2.00 -3.64 -25.31
CA ASP A 117 2.43 -5.05 -25.30
C ASP A 117 3.37 -5.37 -24.13
N GLU A 118 4.13 -4.37 -23.64
CA GLU A 118 4.98 -4.49 -22.45
C GLU A 118 4.21 -4.22 -21.15
N ALA A 119 3.17 -3.39 -21.18
CA ALA A 119 2.36 -3.05 -20.02
C ALA A 119 1.43 -4.19 -19.59
N VAL A 120 0.89 -4.96 -20.54
CA VAL A 120 0.00 -6.11 -20.22
C VAL A 120 0.70 -7.18 -19.37
N PRO A 121 1.94 -7.61 -19.66
CA PRO A 121 2.70 -8.50 -18.77
C PRO A 121 2.90 -7.96 -17.35
N LEU A 122 3.05 -6.64 -17.17
CA LEU A 122 3.13 -6.04 -15.83
C LEU A 122 1.81 -6.21 -15.07
N MET A 123 0.69 -6.08 -15.77
CA MET A 123 -0.64 -6.33 -15.23
C MET A 123 -0.83 -7.80 -14.85
N GLU A 124 -0.37 -8.75 -15.69
CA GLU A 124 -0.40 -10.19 -15.36
C GLU A 124 0.38 -10.48 -14.07
N ALA A 125 1.61 -9.98 -13.96
CA ALA A 125 2.45 -10.17 -12.76
C ALA A 125 1.80 -9.58 -11.49
N ALA A 126 1.16 -8.41 -11.60
CA ALA A 126 0.42 -7.78 -10.52
C ALA A 126 -0.84 -8.57 -10.14
N GLY A 127 -1.63 -8.98 -11.14
CA GLY A 127 -2.83 -9.77 -10.97
C GLY A 127 -2.54 -11.11 -10.31
N ASP A 128 -1.45 -11.77 -10.68
CA ASP A 128 -1.04 -13.04 -10.06
C ASP A 128 -0.76 -12.90 -8.56
N VAL A 129 -0.19 -11.78 -8.11
CA VAL A 129 -0.04 -11.50 -6.67
C VAL A 129 -1.40 -11.39 -5.99
N ILE A 130 -2.37 -10.71 -6.61
CA ILE A 130 -3.73 -10.55 -6.09
C ILE A 130 -4.44 -11.89 -5.97
N ALA A 131 -4.46 -12.66 -7.07
CA ALA A 131 -5.11 -13.96 -7.11
C ALA A 131 -4.47 -14.93 -6.11
N THR A 132 -3.14 -14.97 -6.07
CA THR A 132 -2.39 -15.84 -5.15
C THR A 132 -2.72 -15.53 -3.69
N PHE A 133 -2.75 -14.24 -3.31
CA PHE A 133 -3.14 -13.84 -1.97
C PHE A 133 -4.58 -14.29 -1.63
N TRP A 134 -5.56 -13.89 -2.43
CA TRP A 134 -6.97 -14.10 -2.08
C TRP A 134 -7.39 -15.57 -2.09
N LEU A 135 -6.83 -16.37 -3.00
CA LEU A 135 -7.09 -17.81 -3.02
C LEU A 135 -6.41 -18.55 -1.86
N SER A 136 -5.33 -18.01 -1.30
CA SER A 136 -4.61 -18.62 -0.17
C SER A 136 -5.17 -18.21 1.19
N VAL A 137 -5.63 -16.96 1.33
CA VAL A 137 -6.06 -16.38 2.62
C VAL A 137 -7.52 -16.72 2.99
N LYS A 138 -8.29 -17.33 2.09
CA LYS A 138 -9.74 -17.53 2.21
C LYS A 138 -10.17 -18.15 3.54
N ASP A 139 -9.41 -19.13 4.04
CA ASP A 139 -9.73 -19.88 5.26
C ASP A 139 -8.97 -19.36 6.50
N HIS A 140 -8.32 -18.20 6.41
CA HIS A 140 -7.61 -17.61 7.52
C HIS A 140 -8.61 -17.18 8.63
N PRO A 141 -8.36 -17.52 9.91
CA PRO A 141 -9.33 -17.32 11.00
C PRO A 141 -9.57 -15.85 11.33
N GLN A 142 -8.62 -14.97 11.05
CA GLN A 142 -8.75 -13.53 11.23
C GLN A 142 -9.18 -12.87 9.92
N ARG A 143 -9.87 -11.73 10.04
CA ARG A 143 -10.12 -10.84 8.91
C ARG A 143 -8.80 -10.27 8.40
N VAL A 144 -8.47 -10.59 7.15
CA VAL A 144 -7.27 -10.09 6.44
C VAL A 144 -7.70 -9.34 5.18
N GLY A 145 -7.05 -8.22 4.89
CA GLY A 145 -7.24 -7.44 3.68
C GLY A 145 -5.95 -7.31 2.88
N PHE A 146 -6.05 -6.74 1.69
CA PHE A 146 -4.94 -6.52 0.78
C PHE A 146 -5.19 -5.28 -0.07
N HIS A 147 -4.17 -4.41 -0.23
CA HIS A 147 -4.28 -3.18 -1.00
C HIS A 147 -3.26 -3.11 -2.15
N PRO A 148 -3.48 -3.90 -3.23
CA PRO A 148 -2.55 -4.05 -4.33
C PRO A 148 -2.73 -2.95 -5.39
N SER A 149 -2.33 -1.73 -5.07
CA SER A 149 -2.28 -0.66 -6.07
C SER A 149 -1.00 -0.76 -6.91
N ILE A 150 -1.01 -0.21 -8.13
CA ILE A 150 0.20 -0.07 -8.99
C ILE A 150 1.36 0.69 -8.30
N ARG A 151 1.10 1.40 -7.20
CA ARG A 151 2.09 2.13 -6.42
C ARG A 151 2.73 1.29 -5.32
N ASN A 152 2.12 0.15 -5.00
CA ASN A 152 2.51 -0.77 -3.94
C ASN A 152 3.12 -2.06 -4.50
N LEU A 153 3.33 -2.10 -5.81
CA LEU A 153 3.82 -3.24 -6.56
C LEU A 153 5.08 -2.86 -7.35
N ALA A 154 6.01 -3.79 -7.38
CA ALA A 154 7.14 -3.85 -8.29
C ALA A 154 7.00 -5.09 -9.16
N VAL A 155 7.55 -5.04 -10.37
CA VAL A 155 7.69 -6.21 -11.23
C VAL A 155 9.17 -6.37 -11.53
N ILE A 156 9.76 -7.46 -11.04
CA ILE A 156 11.19 -7.76 -11.16
C ILE A 156 11.29 -9.16 -11.77
N ASP A 157 12.00 -9.28 -12.89
CA ASP A 157 12.14 -10.53 -13.65
C ASP A 157 10.78 -11.20 -13.95
N GLY A 158 9.78 -10.39 -14.31
CA GLY A 158 8.43 -10.83 -14.62
C GLY A 158 7.58 -11.25 -13.41
N LYS A 159 8.08 -11.08 -12.17
CA LYS A 159 7.36 -11.45 -10.94
C LYS A 159 6.91 -10.21 -10.18
N GLY A 160 5.67 -10.22 -9.73
CA GLY A 160 5.12 -9.20 -8.85
C GLY A 160 5.72 -9.29 -7.45
N VAL A 161 6.14 -8.16 -6.90
CA VAL A 161 6.63 -7.99 -5.53
C VAL A 161 5.81 -6.90 -4.86
N PHE A 162 5.15 -7.23 -3.75
CA PHE A 162 4.38 -6.29 -2.95
C PHE A 162 5.26 -5.65 -1.87
N PHE A 163 5.03 -4.39 -1.53
CA PHE A 163 5.86 -3.70 -0.55
C PHE A 163 5.12 -2.75 0.40
N ASP A 164 3.78 -2.72 0.37
CA ASP A 164 2.99 -1.85 1.25
C ASP A 164 2.35 -2.59 2.43
N THR A 165 3.10 -2.69 3.53
CA THR A 165 2.65 -3.41 4.74
C THR A 165 1.91 -2.51 5.74
N PHE A 166 1.57 -1.26 5.38
CA PHE A 166 0.89 -0.33 6.28
C PHE A 166 -0.33 0.35 5.62
N PRO A 167 -1.49 0.40 6.31
CA PRO A 167 -1.75 -0.20 7.62
C PRO A 167 -1.72 -1.74 7.54
N PRO A 168 -1.37 -2.45 8.64
CA PRO A 168 -1.51 -3.89 8.65
C PRO A 168 -2.98 -4.28 8.60
N LEU A 169 -3.39 -4.94 7.52
CA LEU A 169 -4.79 -5.21 7.21
C LEU A 169 -5.31 -6.48 7.89
N ILE A 170 -4.79 -6.83 9.07
CA ILE A 170 -5.13 -8.06 9.79
C ILE A 170 -5.62 -7.79 11.21
N GLY A 171 -6.61 -8.56 11.66
CA GLY A 171 -6.98 -8.59 13.07
C GLY A 171 -7.64 -7.31 13.60
N TYR A 172 -7.98 -6.37 12.72
CA TYR A 172 -8.78 -5.19 13.04
C TYR A 172 -10.21 -5.37 12.53
N SER A 173 -11.17 -5.05 13.41
CA SER A 173 -12.52 -4.74 12.98
C SER A 173 -12.52 -3.53 12.04
N ARG A 174 -13.62 -3.38 11.30
CA ARG A 174 -13.82 -2.24 10.41
C ARG A 174 -13.68 -0.89 11.13
N GLU A 175 -14.14 -0.81 12.37
CA GLU A 175 -14.14 0.41 13.18
C GLU A 175 -12.76 0.73 13.74
N GLU A 176 -12.00 -0.29 14.15
CA GLU A 176 -10.63 -0.15 14.64
C GLU A 176 -9.68 0.25 13.51
N LEU A 177 -9.81 -0.34 12.31
CA LEU A 177 -8.98 0.07 11.19
C LEU A 177 -9.29 1.51 10.78
N GLY A 178 -10.56 1.92 10.78
CA GLY A 178 -10.93 3.32 10.53
C GLY A 178 -10.29 4.29 11.53
N GLU A 179 -10.17 3.89 12.79
CA GLU A 179 -9.48 4.65 13.83
C GLU A 179 -7.97 4.68 13.60
N LEU A 180 -7.36 3.54 13.30
CA LEU A 180 -5.95 3.43 12.94
C LEU A 180 -5.58 4.39 11.78
N LEU A 181 -6.40 4.40 10.73
CA LEU A 181 -6.24 5.26 9.55
C LEU A 181 -6.25 6.75 9.91
N ILE A 182 -7.07 7.15 10.88
CA ILE A 182 -7.15 8.52 11.37
C ILE A 182 -5.93 8.84 12.24
N THR A 183 -5.63 8.00 13.22
CA THR A 183 -4.53 8.17 14.19
C THR A 183 -3.19 8.39 13.49
N TYR A 184 -2.93 7.61 12.43
CA TYR A 184 -1.68 7.68 11.67
C TYR A 184 -1.75 8.54 10.41
N SER A 185 -2.83 9.27 10.18
CA SER A 185 -2.91 10.19 9.04
C SER A 185 -1.82 11.24 9.13
N GLY A 186 -1.10 11.50 8.03
CA GLY A 186 -0.05 12.53 7.99
C GLY A 186 -0.58 13.97 8.21
N ASN A 187 -1.89 14.20 8.05
CA ASN A 187 -2.51 15.51 8.16
C ASN A 187 -3.13 15.75 9.56
N ARG A 188 -2.58 16.71 10.31
CA ARG A 188 -3.06 17.13 11.64
C ARG A 188 -4.55 17.50 11.67
N ALA A 189 -5.08 18.11 10.61
CA ALA A 189 -6.49 18.48 10.53
C ALA A 189 -7.39 17.23 10.40
N ILE A 190 -6.94 16.19 9.69
CA ILE A 190 -7.66 14.92 9.61
C ILE A 190 -7.70 14.25 10.98
N ARG A 191 -6.59 14.29 11.73
CA ARG A 191 -6.57 13.73 13.09
C ARG A 191 -7.56 14.43 14.03
N MET A 192 -7.72 15.75 13.86
CA MET A 192 -8.63 16.57 14.67
C MET A 192 -10.11 16.41 14.27
N ILE A 193 -10.41 16.34 12.98
CA ILE A 193 -11.79 16.24 12.45
C ILE A 193 -12.24 14.78 12.28
N GLY A 194 -11.29 13.84 12.34
CA GLY A 194 -11.46 12.41 12.10
C GLY A 194 -12.64 11.76 12.81
N PRO A 195 -12.94 12.06 14.09
CA PRO A 195 -14.11 11.52 14.77
C PRO A 195 -15.45 11.79 14.05
N LEU A 196 -15.59 12.96 13.39
CA LEU A 196 -16.78 13.31 12.60
C LEU A 196 -16.79 12.65 11.21
N LEU A 197 -15.61 12.29 10.70
CA LEU A 197 -15.41 11.68 9.38
C LEU A 197 -15.24 10.15 9.45
N ARG A 198 -15.30 9.55 10.65
CA ARG A 198 -15.04 8.12 10.89
C ARG A 198 -15.83 7.24 9.93
N ARG A 199 -17.13 7.49 9.77
CA ARG A 199 -18.02 6.73 8.86
C ARG A 199 -17.60 6.78 7.39
N ARG A 200 -16.98 7.88 6.94
CA ARG A 200 -16.50 8.02 5.56
C ARG A 200 -15.14 7.38 5.37
N VAL A 201 -14.25 7.51 6.36
CA VAL A 201 -12.93 6.86 6.35
C VAL A 201 -13.06 5.34 6.46
N THR A 202 -14.00 4.84 7.26
CA THR A 202 -14.24 3.39 7.36
C THR A 202 -14.74 2.77 6.07
N GLY A 203 -15.42 3.50 5.19
CA GLY A 203 -15.86 2.98 3.88
C GLY A 203 -14.70 2.80 2.88
N ILE A 204 -13.61 3.56 3.02
CA ILE A 204 -12.46 3.49 2.10
C ILE A 204 -11.77 2.13 2.17
N GLN A 205 -11.75 1.53 3.36
CA GLN A 205 -11.06 0.27 3.56
C GLN A 205 -11.82 -0.92 2.95
N ASP A 206 -13.12 -0.78 2.65
CA ASP A 206 -13.97 -1.93 2.32
C ASP A 206 -13.49 -2.61 1.03
N GLU A 207 -12.99 -1.83 0.07
CA GLU A 207 -12.34 -2.32 -1.16
C GLU A 207 -11.10 -3.19 -0.88
N TRP A 208 -10.38 -2.93 0.23
CA TRP A 208 -9.19 -3.70 0.60
C TRP A 208 -9.54 -5.07 1.19
N TYR A 209 -10.81 -5.32 1.50
CA TYR A 209 -11.28 -6.59 2.04
C TYR A 209 -12.16 -7.38 1.06
N SER A 210 -12.28 -6.91 -0.19
CA SER A 210 -13.00 -7.62 -1.24
C SER A 210 -12.02 -8.13 -2.31
N PRO A 211 -11.96 -9.45 -2.54
CA PRO A 211 -11.14 -10.03 -3.61
C PRO A 211 -11.38 -9.39 -4.98
N ALA A 212 -12.66 -9.23 -5.36
CA ALA A 212 -13.03 -8.64 -6.64
C ALA A 212 -12.59 -7.16 -6.72
N GLU A 213 -12.88 -6.37 -5.70
CA GLU A 213 -12.56 -4.93 -5.68
C GLU A 213 -11.05 -4.66 -5.75
N THR A 214 -10.21 -5.55 -5.20
CA THR A 214 -8.75 -5.38 -5.34
C THR A 214 -8.26 -5.52 -6.78
N LEU A 215 -8.81 -6.48 -7.56
CA LEU A 215 -8.48 -6.63 -8.98
C LEU A 215 -9.08 -5.47 -9.81
N ILE A 216 -10.34 -5.10 -9.53
CA ILE A 216 -11.01 -3.95 -10.17
C ILE A 216 -10.20 -2.67 -9.90
N GLY A 217 -9.69 -2.48 -8.68
CA GLY A 217 -8.86 -1.36 -8.28
C GLY A 217 -7.53 -1.29 -9.04
N LEU A 218 -6.90 -2.44 -9.29
CA LEU A 218 -5.70 -2.55 -10.13
C LEU A 218 -5.99 -2.11 -11.57
N VAL A 219 -7.02 -2.70 -12.21
CA VAL A 219 -7.42 -2.37 -13.59
C VAL A 219 -7.84 -0.92 -13.72
N GLY A 220 -8.63 -0.40 -12.79
CA GLY A 220 -9.01 1.00 -12.75
C GLY A 220 -7.82 1.93 -12.59
N SER A 221 -6.80 1.52 -11.83
CA SER A 221 -5.55 2.30 -11.70
C SER A 221 -4.76 2.35 -13.00
N ALA A 222 -4.69 1.25 -13.75
CA ALA A 222 -4.09 1.21 -15.07
C ALA A 222 -4.85 2.07 -16.08
N CYS A 223 -6.19 1.93 -16.15
CA CYS A 223 -7.04 2.74 -17.02
C CYS A 223 -6.89 4.25 -16.76
N ARG A 224 -6.78 4.67 -15.48
CA ARG A 224 -6.56 6.09 -15.14
C ARG A 224 -5.15 6.57 -15.47
N LEU A 225 -4.16 5.68 -15.42
CA LEU A 225 -2.78 6.02 -15.76
C LEU A 225 -2.59 6.13 -17.27
N ARG A 226 -3.30 5.30 -18.04
CA ARG A 226 -3.19 5.16 -19.49
C ARG A 226 -4.59 5.06 -20.10
N PRO A 227 -5.30 6.20 -20.25
CA PRO A 227 -6.69 6.21 -20.69
C PRO A 227 -6.88 5.70 -22.13
N ASP A 228 -5.89 5.93 -23.00
CA ASP A 228 -5.94 5.50 -24.42
C ASP A 228 -5.90 3.97 -24.55
N ASP A 229 -5.33 3.27 -23.56
CA ASP A 229 -5.20 1.81 -23.51
C ASP A 229 -6.30 1.15 -22.65
N ALA A 230 -7.28 1.91 -22.16
CA ALA A 230 -8.23 1.43 -21.15
C ALA A 230 -8.99 0.16 -21.56
N GLU A 231 -9.42 0.06 -22.83
CA GLU A 231 -10.14 -1.14 -23.29
C GLU A 231 -9.26 -2.38 -23.27
N ALA A 232 -7.96 -2.25 -23.56
CA ALA A 232 -7.04 -3.36 -23.47
C ALA A 232 -6.88 -3.85 -22.03
N PHE A 233 -6.78 -2.94 -21.05
CA PHE A 233 -6.73 -3.32 -19.64
C PHE A 233 -8.03 -3.92 -19.11
N LEU A 234 -9.19 -3.43 -19.57
CA LEU A 234 -10.49 -4.01 -19.23
C LEU A 234 -10.66 -5.40 -19.83
N SER A 235 -10.27 -5.57 -21.10
CA SER A 235 -10.29 -6.87 -21.77
C SER A 235 -9.38 -7.87 -21.06
N TRP A 236 -8.14 -7.46 -20.76
CA TRP A 236 -7.21 -8.26 -19.97
C TRP A 236 -7.79 -8.60 -18.58
N GLY A 237 -8.35 -7.61 -17.87
CA GLY A 237 -8.88 -7.81 -16.52
C GLY A 237 -10.01 -8.83 -16.48
N ARG A 238 -10.95 -8.76 -17.43
CA ARG A 238 -12.05 -9.73 -17.54
C ARG A 238 -11.55 -11.14 -17.87
N ASP A 239 -10.59 -11.27 -18.79
CA ASP A 239 -9.95 -12.54 -19.11
C ASP A 239 -9.20 -13.12 -17.89
N PHE A 240 -8.35 -12.31 -17.26
CA PHE A 240 -7.58 -12.68 -16.07
C PHE A 240 -8.50 -13.16 -14.94
N ALA A 241 -9.59 -12.42 -14.68
CA ALA A 241 -10.57 -12.81 -13.67
C ALA A 241 -11.13 -14.21 -13.93
N GLY A 242 -11.54 -14.50 -15.17
CA GLY A 242 -12.04 -15.82 -15.57
C GLY A 242 -11.01 -16.94 -15.40
N ARG A 243 -9.73 -16.66 -15.65
CA ARG A 243 -8.64 -17.66 -15.55
C ARG A 243 -8.11 -17.87 -14.14
N ARG A 244 -8.08 -16.82 -13.30
CA ARG A 244 -7.23 -16.79 -12.10
C ARG A 244 -7.96 -16.44 -10.80
N MET A 245 -9.14 -15.82 -10.83
CA MET A 245 -9.82 -15.36 -9.62
C MET A 245 -10.76 -16.39 -8.98
N GLY A 246 -10.92 -17.58 -9.57
CA GLY A 246 -11.73 -18.65 -8.99
C GLY A 246 -13.19 -18.23 -8.78
N GLU A 247 -13.71 -18.39 -7.56
CA GLU A 247 -15.09 -18.02 -7.21
C GLU A 247 -15.37 -16.51 -7.28
N TYR A 248 -14.32 -15.67 -7.28
CA TYR A 248 -14.46 -14.22 -7.37
C TYR A 248 -14.51 -13.69 -8.81
N ALA A 249 -14.46 -14.59 -9.81
CA ALA A 249 -14.38 -14.22 -11.22
C ALA A 249 -15.61 -13.45 -11.70
N GLU A 250 -16.82 -13.91 -11.40
CA GLU A 250 -18.06 -13.28 -11.89
C GLU A 250 -18.21 -11.84 -11.38
N GLU A 251 -18.00 -11.63 -10.08
CA GLU A 251 -18.04 -10.30 -9.46
C GLU A 251 -16.97 -9.37 -10.06
N SER A 252 -15.75 -9.88 -10.23
CA SER A 252 -14.65 -9.13 -10.85
C SER A 252 -15.00 -8.70 -12.28
N ILE A 253 -15.51 -9.62 -13.11
CA ILE A 253 -15.89 -9.36 -14.50
C ILE A 253 -17.03 -8.33 -14.56
N ALA A 254 -18.02 -8.43 -13.68
CA ALA A 254 -19.12 -7.47 -13.60
C ALA A 254 -18.62 -6.05 -13.25
N GLY A 255 -17.63 -5.93 -12.36
CA GLY A 255 -17.01 -4.65 -11.99
C GLY A 255 -16.12 -4.03 -13.07
N MET A 256 -15.77 -4.79 -14.12
CA MET A 256 -14.88 -4.37 -15.21
C MET A 256 -15.59 -4.22 -16.57
N GLN A 257 -16.90 -3.95 -16.56
CA GLN A 257 -17.65 -3.66 -17.80
C GLN A 257 -17.35 -2.28 -18.38
N ALA A 258 -16.85 -1.36 -17.54
CA ALA A 258 -16.43 -0.02 -17.94
C ALA A 258 -15.22 0.40 -17.07
N PRO A 259 -14.44 1.42 -17.47
CA PRO A 259 -13.31 1.90 -16.67
C PRO A 259 -13.73 2.23 -15.23
N PRO A 260 -13.21 1.52 -14.21
CA PRO A 260 -13.62 1.72 -12.83
C PRO A 260 -13.32 3.15 -12.36
N GLN A 261 -14.37 3.82 -11.89
CA GLN A 261 -14.26 5.17 -11.36
C GLN A 261 -13.91 5.13 -9.88
N LEU A 262 -13.13 6.11 -9.42
CA LEU A 262 -12.95 6.30 -7.98
C LEU A 262 -14.29 6.70 -7.35
N PRO A 263 -14.63 6.19 -6.16
CA PRO A 263 -15.86 6.61 -5.50
C PRO A 263 -15.92 8.14 -5.34
N GLY A 264 -17.05 8.75 -5.68
CA GLY A 264 -17.17 10.22 -5.74
C GLY A 264 -16.86 10.94 -4.42
N TYR A 265 -17.13 10.28 -3.27
CA TYR A 265 -16.79 10.80 -1.96
C TYR A 265 -15.26 10.94 -1.76
N TRP A 266 -14.49 10.10 -2.43
CA TRP A 266 -13.04 10.05 -2.33
C TRP A 266 -12.37 11.13 -3.18
N THR A 267 -12.90 11.39 -4.37
CA THR A 267 -12.50 12.53 -5.21
C THR A 267 -12.73 13.85 -4.47
N ALA A 268 -13.86 13.98 -3.77
CA ALA A 268 -14.17 15.15 -2.93
C ALA A 268 -13.28 15.24 -1.68
N PHE A 269 -13.00 14.11 -1.01
CA PHE A 269 -12.14 14.05 0.18
C PHE A 269 -10.68 14.41 -0.16
N ARG A 270 -10.12 13.87 -1.24
CA ARG A 270 -8.78 14.26 -1.73
C ARG A 270 -8.67 15.73 -2.08
N LYS A 271 -9.71 16.28 -2.73
CA LYS A 271 -9.80 17.71 -3.08
C LYS A 271 -9.84 18.59 -1.84
N LEU A 272 -10.61 18.21 -0.81
CA LEU A 272 -10.71 18.93 0.46
C LEU A 272 -9.38 18.96 1.22
N LEU A 273 -8.60 17.87 1.14
CA LEU A 273 -7.37 17.69 1.91
C LEU A 273 -6.11 18.21 1.24
N ARG A 274 -6.22 18.84 0.06
CA ARG A 274 -5.06 19.23 -0.78
C ARG A 274 -4.09 18.07 -1.01
N LEU A 275 -4.58 16.83 -0.97
CA LEU A 275 -3.86 15.63 -1.41
C LEU A 275 -3.91 15.50 -2.95
N GLN A 276 -4.16 16.61 -3.64
CA GLN A 276 -3.99 16.75 -5.06
C GLN A 276 -2.49 16.78 -5.36
N GLY A 277 -1.90 15.60 -5.55
CA GLY A 277 -0.99 15.49 -6.69
C GLY A 277 -1.85 15.52 -7.95
N GLU A 278 -1.31 16.01 -9.05
CA GLU A 278 -1.94 15.80 -10.35
C GLU A 278 -2.32 14.31 -10.49
N PRO A 279 -3.36 13.94 -11.26
CA PRO A 279 -3.31 12.63 -11.91
C PRO A 279 -2.02 12.66 -12.72
N ASN A 280 -0.90 12.27 -12.09
CA ASN A 280 0.43 12.64 -12.55
C ASN A 280 0.52 12.25 -14.01
N ILE A 281 0.61 13.29 -14.87
CA ILE A 281 0.98 13.21 -16.27
C ILE A 281 2.19 12.28 -16.40
#